data_AF-M4Z502-F1
#
_entry.id   AF-M4Z502-F1
#
_cell.length_a   1.000
_cell.length_b   1.000
_cell.length_c   1.000
_cell.angle_alpha   90.00
_cell.angle_beta   90.00
_cell.angle_gamma   90.00
#
_symmetry.space_group_name_H-M   'P 1'
#
loop_
_entity.id
_entity.type
_entity.pdbx_description
1 polymer ?
#
loop_
_entity_poly.entity_id
_entity_poly.type
_entity_poly.pdbx_seq_one_letter_code
_entity_poly.pdbx_strand_id
1 'polypeptide(L)'
;MTDTKRDCRFFVSYTGVKLPLRLVTAITPEQLSNRNTFIRGYFDAAGALTGFEKIVYGEIELTHSYSYHANGVLSRAEIVMLDEEPVTLNFDENGAPAAAQDAA
;
A
#
# COMPACT_ATOMS: atom_id res chain seq x y z
N MET A 1 13.21 20.92 1.89
CA MET A 1 12.69 19.56 2.08
C MET A 1 11.18 19.66 2.08
N THR A 2 10.57 19.60 0.90
CA THR A 2 9.11 19.66 0.73
C THR A 2 8.57 18.29 1.13
N ASP A 3 8.20 18.16 2.40
CA ASP A 3 7.33 17.09 2.87
C ASP A 3 6.04 17.21 2.08
N THR A 4 5.95 16.42 1.00
CA THR A 4 4.72 16.32 0.22
C THR A 4 3.78 15.61 1.16
N LYS A 5 2.94 16.41 1.82
CA LYS A 5 2.03 16.07 2.91
C LYS A 5 1.11 14.92 2.52
N ARG A 6 1.64 13.70 2.49
CA ARG A 6 0.89 12.47 2.27
C ARG A 6 0.08 12.26 3.53
N ASP A 7 -1.23 12.15 3.36
CA ASP A 7 -2.11 11.91 4.49
C ASP A 7 -1.81 10.51 5.02
N CYS A 8 -1.25 10.46 6.23
CA CYS A 8 -0.80 9.23 6.87
C CYS A 8 -1.84 8.81 7.91
N ARG A 9 -2.43 7.63 7.70
CA ARG A 9 -3.52 7.11 8.54
C ARG A 9 -3.19 5.70 9.01
N PHE A 10 -3.64 5.35 10.21
CA PHE A 10 -3.37 4.04 10.82
C PHE A 10 -4.61 3.17 10.80
N PHE A 11 -4.41 1.87 10.60
CA PHE A 11 -5.46 0.86 10.47
C PHE A 11 -5.06 -0.43 11.17
N VAL A 12 -6.04 -1.25 11.55
CA VAL A 12 -5.78 -2.57 12.15
C VAL A 12 -5.63 -3.66 11.09
N SER A 13 -6.35 -3.53 9.98
CA SER A 13 -6.38 -4.57 8.94
C SER A 13 -6.66 -3.98 7.56
N TYR A 14 -6.53 -4.81 6.53
CA TYR A 14 -6.97 -4.51 5.17
C TYR A 14 -7.93 -5.59 4.68
N THR A 15 -8.76 -5.25 3.71
CA THR A 15 -9.72 -6.15 3.09
C THR A 15 -9.68 -6.01 1.57
N GLY A 16 -10.21 -7.03 0.89
CA GLY A 16 -10.20 -7.14 -0.56
C GLY A 16 -9.18 -8.16 -1.06
N VAL A 17 -9.50 -8.74 -2.21
CA VAL A 17 -8.61 -9.64 -2.97
C VAL A 17 -8.11 -8.99 -4.25
N LYS A 18 -8.64 -7.81 -4.60
CA LYS A 18 -8.24 -7.02 -5.76
C LYS A 18 -7.45 -5.82 -5.28
N LEU A 19 -6.38 -5.49 -6.01
CA LEU A 19 -5.59 -4.30 -5.77
C LEU A 19 -6.29 -3.05 -6.34
N PRO A 20 -6.10 -1.87 -5.73
CA PRO A 20 -5.42 -1.65 -4.45
C PRO A 20 -6.24 -2.20 -3.26
N LEU A 21 -5.56 -2.71 -2.24
CA LEU A 21 -6.23 -3.22 -1.03
C LEU A 21 -6.92 -2.08 -0.27
N ARG A 22 -8.01 -2.39 0.43
CA ARG A 22 -8.76 -1.40 1.21
C ARG A 22 -8.38 -1.51 2.68
N LEU A 23 -7.84 -0.44 3.24
CA LEU A 23 -7.53 -0.38 4.67
C LEU A 23 -8.82 -0.18 5.48
N VAL A 24 -8.99 -0.97 6.55
CA VAL A 24 -10.20 -0.99 7.38
C VAL A 24 -9.85 -0.93 8.86
N THR A 25 -10.84 -0.52 9.66
CA THR A 25 -10.66 -0.34 11.11
C THR A 25 -9.60 0.73 11.38
N ALA A 26 -9.91 1.97 11.03
CA ALA A 26 -9.05 3.12 11.27
C ALA A 26 -8.84 3.33 12.78
N ILE A 27 -7.61 3.69 13.16
CA ILE A 27 -7.20 3.85 14.55
C ILE A 27 -6.38 5.13 14.72
N THR A 28 -6.36 5.65 15.95
CA THR A 28 -5.54 6.79 16.31
C THR A 28 -4.13 6.35 16.69
N PRO A 29 -3.13 7.26 16.62
CA PRO A 29 -1.76 6.97 17.05
C PRO A 29 -1.67 6.45 18.50
N GLU A 30 -2.55 6.93 19.39
CA GLU A 30 -2.61 6.52 20.80
C GLU A 30 -3.00 5.04 20.97
N GLN A 31 -3.73 4.49 20.00
CA GLN A 31 -4.12 3.08 19.97
C GLN A 31 -3.01 2.16 19.43
N LEU A 32 -1.91 2.71 18.93
CA LEU A 32 -0.76 1.94 18.43
C LEU A 32 0.04 1.34 19.58
N SER A 33 0.22 2.07 20.68
CA SER A 33 1.03 1.63 21.83
C SER A 33 0.52 0.36 22.52
N ASN A 34 -0.75 0.00 22.30
CA ASN A 34 -1.37 -1.22 22.84
C ASN A 34 -1.43 -2.36 21.81
N ARG A 35 -0.80 -2.20 20.65
CA ARG A 35 -0.84 -3.19 19.56
C ARG A 35 0.56 -3.57 19.10
N ASN A 36 0.74 -4.87 18.98
CA ASN A 36 1.93 -5.42 18.34
C ASN A 36 1.88 -5.24 16.81
N THR A 37 0.69 -5.20 16.21
CA THR A 37 0.53 -5.09 14.77
C THR A 37 -0.42 -3.97 14.37
N PHE A 38 -0.01 -3.18 13.39
CA PHE A 38 -0.84 -2.16 12.76
C PHE A 38 -0.40 -1.90 11.32
N ILE A 39 -1.26 -1.24 10.55
CA ILE A 39 -0.99 -0.83 9.19
C ILE A 39 -0.92 0.70 9.11
N ARG A 40 0.11 1.22 8.44
CA ARG A 40 0.29 2.62 8.12
C ARG A 40 -0.03 2.84 6.65
N GLY A 41 -1.14 3.50 6.35
CA GLY A 41 -1.59 3.82 5.00
C GLY A 41 -1.24 5.25 4.60
N TYR A 42 -0.85 5.41 3.33
CA TYR A 42 -0.52 6.68 2.71
C TYR A 42 -1.52 7.01 1.62
N PHE A 43 -2.08 8.22 1.69
CA PHE A 43 -3.04 8.70 0.71
C PHE A 43 -2.52 9.97 0.02
N ASP A 44 -2.87 10.11 -1.25
CA ASP A 44 -2.62 11.33 -2.02
C ASP A 44 -3.61 12.45 -1.68
N ALA A 45 -3.45 13.60 -2.32
CA ALA A 45 -4.33 14.75 -2.14
C ALA A 45 -5.78 14.51 -2.60
N ALA A 46 -6.01 13.51 -3.47
CA ALA A 46 -7.33 13.10 -3.92
C ALA A 46 -7.96 12.05 -2.96
N GLY A 47 -7.23 11.59 -1.95
CA GLY A 47 -7.65 10.55 -1.02
C GLY A 47 -7.51 9.13 -1.55
N ALA A 48 -6.77 8.92 -2.64
CA ALA A 48 -6.46 7.59 -3.16
C ALA A 48 -5.26 6.99 -2.41
N LEU A 49 -5.32 5.68 -2.14
CA LEU A 49 -4.27 4.97 -1.41
C LEU A 49 -3.04 4.81 -2.30
N THR A 50 -1.95 5.51 -2.01
CA THR A 50 -0.69 5.38 -2.75
C THR A 50 0.19 4.24 -2.23
N GLY A 51 -0.11 3.70 -1.04
CA GLY A 51 0.64 2.60 -0.47
C GLY A 51 0.33 2.40 1.01
N PHE A 52 0.80 1.30 1.57
CA PHE A 52 0.74 1.07 3.00
C PHE A 52 1.86 0.15 3.47
N GLU A 53 2.20 0.23 4.76
CA GLU A 53 3.12 -0.69 5.41
C GLU A 53 2.41 -1.41 6.55
N LYS A 54 2.71 -2.69 6.73
CA LYS A 54 2.30 -3.49 7.87
C LYS A 54 3.46 -3.55 8.85
N ILE A 55 3.26 -2.96 10.02
CA ILE A 55 4.23 -2.97 11.11
C ILE A 55 3.83 -4.07 12.09
N VAL A 56 4.77 -4.94 12.45
CA VAL A 56 4.59 -5.99 13.46
C VAL A 56 5.79 -5.95 14.41
N TYR A 57 5.51 -5.83 15.70
CA TYR A 57 6.50 -5.63 16.77
C TYR A 57 7.51 -4.48 16.51
N GLY A 58 7.09 -3.47 15.73
CA GLY A 58 7.94 -2.32 15.38
C GLY A 58 8.73 -2.49 14.08
N GLU A 59 8.67 -3.67 13.44
CA GLU A 59 9.35 -3.96 12.18
C GLU A 59 8.36 -3.93 11.01
N ILE A 60 8.83 -3.52 9.84
CA ILE A 60 8.02 -3.51 8.62
C ILE A 60 8.06 -4.91 8.03
N GLU A 61 6.93 -5.60 8.11
CA GLU A 61 6.78 -6.96 7.55
C GLU A 61 6.41 -6.95 6.08
N LEU A 62 5.68 -5.92 5.66
CA LEU A 62 5.11 -5.87 4.32
C LEU A 62 4.85 -4.42 3.93
N THR A 63 5.27 -4.06 2.72
CA THR A 63 5.11 -2.74 2.12
C THR A 63 4.44 -2.89 0.77
N HIS A 64 3.36 -2.15 0.57
CA HIS A 64 2.70 -1.99 -0.72
C HIS A 64 2.90 -0.57 -1.22
N SER A 65 3.31 -0.43 -2.46
CA SER A 65 3.36 0.84 -3.18
C SER A 65 2.50 0.74 -4.42
N TYR A 66 1.61 1.72 -4.61
CA TYR A 66 0.66 1.78 -5.71
C TYR A 66 0.92 3.04 -6.55
N SER A 67 1.06 2.83 -7.85
CA SER A 67 1.10 3.89 -8.85
C SER A 67 -0.15 3.80 -9.72
N TYR A 68 -0.69 4.95 -10.10
CA TYR A 68 -1.89 5.05 -10.92
C TYR A 68 -1.57 5.67 -12.27
N HIS A 69 -2.29 5.23 -13.30
CA HIS A 69 -2.32 5.86 -14.62
C HIS A 69 -2.98 7.25 -14.52
N ALA A 70 -2.80 8.08 -15.56
CA ALA A 70 -3.41 9.41 -15.61
C ALA A 70 -4.95 9.40 -15.53
N ASN A 71 -5.58 8.28 -15.86
CA ASN A 71 -7.02 8.06 -15.75
C ASN A 71 -7.48 7.63 -14.33
N GLY A 72 -6.56 7.49 -13.37
CA GLY A 72 -6.85 7.06 -11.99
C GLY A 72 -6.94 5.54 -11.79
N VAL A 73 -6.69 4.74 -12.82
CA VAL A 73 -6.64 3.27 -12.72
C VAL A 73 -5.27 2.83 -12.21
N LEU A 74 -5.21 1.73 -11.44
CA LEU A 74 -3.94 1.20 -10.96
C LEU A 74 -3.04 0.84 -12.15
N SER A 75 -1.81 1.32 -12.12
CA SER A 75 -0.77 1.11 -13.14
C SER A 75 0.25 0.08 -12.68
N ARG A 76 0.70 0.20 -11.43
CA ARG A 76 1.75 -0.65 -10.87
C ARG A 76 1.50 -0.85 -9.38
N ALA A 77 1.69 -2.07 -8.92
CA ALA A 77 1.75 -2.40 -7.51
C ALA A 77 3.09 -3.08 -7.21
N GLU A 78 3.84 -2.53 -6.28
CA GLU A 78 5.07 -3.12 -5.78
C GLU A 78 4.79 -3.62 -4.36
N ILE A 79 5.09 -4.89 -4.11
CA ILE A 79 4.84 -5.58 -2.85
C ILE A 79 6.18 -6.10 -2.36
N VAL A 80 6.64 -5.56 -1.25
CA VAL A 80 7.88 -5.97 -0.59
C VAL A 80 7.48 -6.65 0.71
N MET A 81 7.89 -7.89 0.89
CA MET A 81 7.69 -8.63 2.13
C MET A 81 9.05 -8.81 2.81
N LEU A 82 9.04 -8.88 4.14
CA LEU A 82 10.25 -9.18 4.90
C LEU A 82 10.76 -10.57 4.47
N ASP A 83 12.05 -10.65 4.13
CA ASP A 83 12.75 -11.87 3.69
C ASP A 83 12.25 -12.51 2.38
N GLU A 84 11.43 -11.84 1.58
CA GLU A 84 11.05 -12.30 0.23
C GLU A 84 11.47 -11.32 -0.87
N GLU A 85 11.56 -11.83 -2.10
CA GLU A 85 11.84 -10.99 -3.25
C GLU A 85 10.66 -10.04 -3.54
N PRO A 86 10.96 -8.77 -3.89
CA PRO A 86 9.91 -7.79 -4.17
C PRO A 86 9.10 -8.20 -5.41
N VAL A 87 7.79 -8.30 -5.23
CA VAL A 87 6.85 -8.64 -6.30
C VAL A 87 6.36 -7.35 -6.94
N THR A 88 6.61 -7.17 -8.23
CA THR A 88 6.04 -6.08 -9.02
C THR A 88 4.94 -6.61 -9.93
N LEU A 89 3.74 -6.03 -9.81
CA LEU A 89 2.60 -6.28 -10.67
C LEU A 89 2.34 -5.02 -11.52
N ASN A 90 2.25 -5.20 -12.83
CA ASN A 90 1.88 -4.12 -13.76
C ASN A 90 0.45 -4.33 -14.23
N PHE A 91 -0.24 -3.22 -14.50
CA PHE A 91 -1.63 -3.19 -14.90
C PHE A 91 -1.78 -2.28 -16.12
N ASP A 92 -2.64 -2.69 -17.05
CA ASP A 92 -2.99 -1.87 -18.21
C ASP A 92 -3.93 -0.70 -17.82
N GLU A 93 -4.28 0.14 -18.78
CA GLU A 93 -5.18 1.29 -18.56
C GLU A 93 -6.61 0.89 -18.14
N ASN A 94 -6.97 -0.40 -18.27
CA ASN A 94 -8.25 -0.97 -17.84
C ASN A 94 -8.18 -1.64 -16.46
N GLY A 95 -7.00 -1.68 -15.83
CA GLY A 95 -6.77 -2.31 -14.54
C GLY A 95 -6.67 -3.84 -14.63
N ALA A 96 -6.48 -4.40 -15.82
CA ALA A 96 -6.15 -5.79 -16.01
C ALA A 96 -4.64 -5.99 -15.76
N PRO A 97 -4.23 -7.09 -15.09
CA PRO A 97 -2.83 -7.38 -14.90
C PRO A 97 -2.16 -7.53 -16.27
N ALA A 98 -1.25 -6.62 -16.59
CA ALA A 98 -0.36 -6.79 -17.71
C ALA A 98 0.58 -7.94 -17.33
N ALA A 99 0.54 -9.04 -18.11
CA ALA A 99 1.41 -10.18 -17.90
C ALA A 99 2.83 -9.67 -17.63
N ALA A 100 3.41 -10.08 -16.50
CA ALA A 100 4.76 -9.71 -16.12
C ALA A 100 5.63 -9.92 -17.36
N GLN A 101 6.14 -8.84 -17.95
CA GLN A 101 7.21 -8.96 -18.91
C GLN A 101 8.40 -9.41 -18.10
N ASP A 102 8.56 -10.73 -18.04
CA ASP A 102 9.81 -11.41 -17.80
C ASP A 102 10.81 -10.80 -18.79
N ALA A 103 11.53 -9.79 -18.31
CA ALA A 103 12.49 -9.05 -19.08
C ALA A 103 13.86 -9.64 -18.78
N ALA A 104 14.16 -10.69 -19.55
CA ALA A 104 15.45 -11.06 -20.15
C ALA A 104 16.66 -11.35 -19.24
#